data_AF-A0A5P8WBL2-F1
#
_entry.id   AF-A0A5P8WBL2-F1
#
_cell.length_a   1.000
_cell.length_b   1.000
_cell.length_c   1.000
_cell.angle_alpha   90.00
_cell.angle_beta   90.00
_cell.angle_gamma   90.00
#
_symmetry.space_group_name_H-M   'P 1'
#
loop_
_entity.id
_entity.type
_entity.pdbx_description
1 polymer ?
#
loop_
_entity_poly.entity_id
_entity_poly.type
_entity_poly.pdbx_seq_one_letter_code
_entity_poly.pdbx_strand_id
1 'polypeptide(L)'
;MSFWSRDSMRDVLKNLIDGMSQAWVKVGKYWRVPCKSAITQARQRLGARVMSDLFHRLVRPMATTETLGAFLNGLRIVVIDGTCFDVPDSDENARVFGRRMERG
;
A
#
# COMPACT_ATOMS: atom_id res chain seq x y z
N MET A 1 9.03 7.18 12.74
CA MET A 1 8.71 5.91 13.45
C MET A 1 7.75 5.09 12.60
N SER A 2 8.07 3.82 12.34
CA SER A 2 7.11 2.85 11.79
C SER A 2 6.72 1.91 12.91
N PHE A 3 5.48 1.99 13.38
CA PHE A 3 4.94 1.00 14.31
C PHE A 3 4.92 -0.37 13.62
N TRP A 4 5.35 -1.43 14.33
CA TRP A 4 5.28 -2.83 13.87
C TRP A 4 5.98 -3.14 12.54
N SER A 5 7.11 -2.48 12.26
CA SER A 5 7.89 -2.69 11.01
C SER A 5 8.46 -4.10 10.83
N ARG A 6 8.49 -4.90 11.90
CA ARG A 6 8.97 -6.30 11.90
C ARG A 6 7.84 -7.32 11.88
N ASP A 7 6.59 -6.88 11.95
CA ASP A 7 5.44 -7.77 12.12
C ASP A 7 4.83 -8.14 10.77
N SER A 8 4.15 -9.28 10.73
CA SER A 8 3.36 -9.64 9.55
C SER A 8 2.19 -8.65 9.39
N MET A 9 1.72 -8.42 8.16
CA MET A 9 0.54 -7.57 7.91
C MET A 9 -0.68 -8.01 8.74
N ARG A 10 -0.82 -9.31 9.01
CA ARG A 10 -1.89 -9.83 9.86
C ARG A 10 -1.74 -9.34 11.30
N ASP A 11 -0.52 -9.33 11.84
CA ASP A 11 -0.26 -8.93 13.22
C ASP A 11 -0.33 -7.41 13.37
N VAL A 12 0.12 -6.65 12.36
CA VAL A 12 -0.14 -5.20 12.26
C VAL A 12 -1.64 -4.90 12.37
N LEU A 13 -2.48 -5.64 11.63
CA LEU A 13 -3.94 -5.45 11.66
C LEU A 13 -4.57 -5.87 12.98
N LYS A 14 -4.06 -6.92 13.63
CA LYS A 14 -4.48 -7.30 14.99
C LYS A 14 -4.18 -6.19 15.98
N ASN A 15 -2.93 -5.73 16.03
CA ASN A 15 -2.49 -4.70 16.95
C ASN A 15 -3.28 -3.39 16.76
N LEU A 16 -3.61 -3.05 15.51
CA LEU A 16 -4.49 -1.92 15.19
C LEU A 16 -5.91 -2.10 15.77
N ILE A 17 -6.52 -3.27 15.55
CA ILE A 17 -7.87 -3.57 16.05
C ILE A 17 -7.92 -3.63 17.58
N ASP A 18 -6.90 -4.21 18.21
CA ASP A 18 -6.80 -4.30 19.67
C ASP A 18 -6.68 -2.90 20.29
N GLY A 19 -5.83 -2.04 19.72
CA GLY A 19 -5.72 -0.64 20.14
C GLY A 19 -7.02 0.15 19.96
N MET A 20 -7.73 -0.04 18.83
CA MET A 20 -9.03 0.62 18.59
C MET A 20 -10.13 0.13 19.53
N SER A 21 -10.10 -1.15 19.89
CA SER A 21 -11.05 -1.75 20.84
C SER A 21 -10.81 -1.20 22.25
N GLN A 22 -9.55 -1.00 22.66
CA GLN A 22 -9.19 -0.37 23.92
C GLN A 22 -9.53 1.13 23.96
N ALA A 23 -9.46 1.82 22.83
CA ALA A 23 -9.80 3.24 22.70
C ALA A 23 -11.31 3.54 22.75
N TRP A 24 -12.18 2.56 23.03
CA TRP A 24 -13.63 2.71 23.16
C TRP A 24 -14.29 3.45 21.98
N VAL A 25 -13.83 3.20 20.74
CA VAL A 25 -14.57 3.69 19.57
C VAL A 25 -15.90 2.91 19.50
N LYS A 26 -16.96 3.50 20.08
CA LYS A 26 -18.31 2.93 20.16
C LYS A 26 -18.99 2.94 18.78
N VAL A 27 -18.51 2.12 17.85
CA VAL A 27 -19.17 1.91 16.55
C VAL A 27 -20.30 0.86 16.66
N GLY A 28 -20.65 0.44 17.88
CA GLY A 28 -21.75 -0.50 18.12
C GLY A 28 -21.55 -1.90 17.50
N LYS A 29 -20.33 -2.24 17.09
CA LYS A 29 -20.00 -3.52 16.44
C LYS A 29 -18.70 -4.09 17.01
N TYR A 30 -18.68 -5.40 17.22
CA TYR A 30 -17.46 -6.15 17.56
C TYR A 30 -16.45 -6.01 16.44
N TRP A 31 -15.25 -5.51 16.76
CA TRP A 31 -14.15 -5.46 15.82
C TRP A 31 -13.62 -6.87 15.56
N ARG A 32 -13.46 -7.22 14.28
CA ARG A 32 -12.83 -8.48 13.85
C ARG A 32 -11.61 -8.16 13.02
N VAL A 33 -10.56 -8.94 13.22
CA VAL A 33 -9.34 -8.85 12.41
C VAL A 33 -9.69 -9.15 10.94
N PRO A 34 -9.47 -8.22 10.00
CA PRO A 34 -9.85 -8.43 8.62
C PRO A 34 -8.96 -9.48 7.96
N CYS A 35 -9.58 -10.38 7.19
CA CYS A 35 -8.85 -11.29 6.31
C CYS A 35 -8.44 -10.58 5.00
N LYS A 36 -7.53 -11.20 4.24
CA LYS A 36 -7.01 -10.64 2.97
C LYS A 36 -8.14 -10.24 2.01
N SER A 37 -9.14 -11.11 1.82
CA SER A 37 -10.27 -10.85 0.92
C SER A 37 -11.15 -9.68 1.37
N ALA A 38 -11.37 -9.51 2.68
CA ALA A 38 -12.14 -8.37 3.20
C ALA A 38 -11.46 -7.02 2.89
N ILE A 39 -10.12 -6.96 2.94
CA ILE A 39 -9.36 -5.76 2.57
C ILE A 39 -9.49 -5.50 1.07
N THR A 40 -9.34 -6.54 0.24
CA THR A 40 -9.51 -6.43 -1.22
C THR A 40 -10.91 -5.90 -1.57
N GLN A 41 -11.97 -6.47 -0.97
CA GLN A 41 -13.35 -5.99 -1.18
C GLN A 41 -13.55 -4.56 -0.69
N ALA A 42 -12.95 -4.18 0.45
CA ALA A 42 -13.01 -2.81 0.93
C ALA A 42 -12.36 -1.82 -0.06
N ARG A 43 -11.20 -2.16 -0.63
CA ARG A 43 -10.56 -1.36 -1.69
C ARG A 43 -11.41 -1.26 -2.95
N GLN A 44 -12.05 -2.36 -3.36
CA GLN A 44 -12.99 -2.35 -4.49
C GLN A 44 -14.18 -1.43 -4.24
N ARG A 45 -14.76 -1.43 -3.04
CA ARG A 45 -15.86 -0.52 -2.67
C ARG A 45 -15.45 0.96 -2.68
N LEU A 46 -14.20 1.28 -2.34
CA LEU A 46 -13.68 2.66 -2.42
C LEU A 46 -13.44 3.12 -3.86
N GLY A 47 -13.05 2.20 -4.74
CA GLY A 47 -12.78 2.48 -6.15
C GLY A 47 -11.43 3.16 -6.42
N ALA A 48 -11.06 3.20 -7.70
CA ALA A 48 -9.73 3.62 -8.15
C ALA A 48 -9.38 5.07 -7.79
N ARG A 49 -10.35 5.99 -7.87
CA ARG A 49 -10.14 7.42 -7.57
C ARG A 49 -9.65 7.64 -6.14
N VAL A 50 -10.36 7.08 -5.16
CA VAL A 50 -10.00 7.22 -3.74
C VAL A 50 -8.65 6.56 -3.46
N MET A 51 -8.38 5.40 -4.06
CA MET A 51 -7.10 4.72 -3.91
C MET A 51 -5.93 5.53 -4.50
N SER A 52 -6.14 6.19 -5.64
CA SER A 52 -5.15 7.08 -6.25
C SER A 52 -4.88 8.32 -5.40
N ASP A 53 -5.93 8.95 -4.89
CA ASP A 53 -5.80 10.12 -3.99
C ASP A 53 -5.04 9.74 -2.71
N LEU A 54 -5.34 8.56 -2.15
CA LEU A 54 -4.64 8.04 -0.98
C LEU A 54 -3.16 7.79 -1.27
N PHE A 55 -2.84 7.21 -2.42
CA PHE A 55 -1.45 6.98 -2.85
C PHE A 55 -0.66 8.30 -2.89
N HIS A 56 -1.18 9.33 -3.57
CA HIS A 56 -0.48 10.62 -3.68
C HIS A 56 -0.30 11.33 -2.33
N ARG A 57 -1.19 11.09 -1.36
CA ARG A 57 -1.06 11.64 -0.01
C ARG A 57 0.02 10.93 0.81
N LEU A 58 0.06 9.61 0.72
CA LEU A 58 0.90 8.77 1.59
C LEU A 58 2.30 8.52 1.02
N VAL A 59 2.43 8.33 -0.28
CA VAL A 59 3.71 7.95 -0.89
C VAL A 59 4.60 9.17 -0.98
N ARG A 60 5.59 9.19 -0.09
CA ARG A 60 6.62 10.22 0.01
C ARG A 60 7.99 9.54 0.01
N PRO A 61 9.02 10.18 -0.54
CA PRO A 61 10.39 9.71 -0.43
C PRO A 61 10.77 9.52 1.04
N MET A 62 11.25 8.33 1.40
CA MET A 62 11.66 8.05 2.78
C MET A 62 12.99 8.72 3.15
N ALA A 63 13.87 8.93 2.18
CA ALA A 63 15.14 9.61 2.37
C ALA A 63 14.94 11.14 2.49
N THR A 64 15.38 11.68 3.62
CA THR A 64 15.39 13.11 3.94
C THR A 64 16.78 13.70 3.68
N THR A 65 16.91 15.02 3.72
CA THR A 65 18.21 15.72 3.62
C THR A 65 19.19 15.34 4.73
N GLU A 66 18.68 14.82 5.85
CA GLU A 66 19.48 14.30 6.98
C GLU A 66 19.95 12.85 6.74
N THR A 67 19.42 12.17 5.71
CA THR A 67 19.80 10.80 5.38
C THR A 67 21.19 10.81 4.72
N LEU A 68 22.19 10.29 5.42
CA LEU A 68 23.57 10.24 4.95
C LEU A 68 23.66 9.55 3.58
N GLY A 69 24.29 10.22 2.60
CA GLY A 69 24.50 9.70 1.26
C GLY A 69 23.26 9.73 0.34
N ALA A 70 22.10 10.22 0.79
CA ALA A 70 20.90 10.30 -0.05
C ALA A 70 20.90 11.46 -1.05
N PHE A 71 21.83 12.42 -0.91
CA PHE A 71 21.91 13.63 -1.73
C PHE A 71 23.35 13.91 -2.19
N LEU A 72 23.48 14.41 -3.42
CA LEU A 72 24.73 14.91 -4.00
C LEU A 72 24.48 16.30 -4.59
N ASN A 73 25.21 17.31 -4.13
CA ASN A 73 25.05 18.72 -4.55
C ASN A 73 23.58 19.21 -4.52
N GLY A 74 22.83 18.84 -3.47
CA GLY A 74 21.41 19.23 -3.30
C GLY A 74 20.42 18.42 -4.13
N LEU A 75 20.87 17.50 -5.00
CA LEU A 75 20.02 16.60 -5.76
C LEU A 75 19.85 15.26 -5.05
N ARG A 76 18.63 14.70 -5.01
CA ARG A 76 18.37 13.38 -4.42
C ARG A 76 18.91 12.29 -5.35
N ILE A 77 19.69 11.36 -4.79
CA ILE A 77 20.11 10.15 -5.49
C ILE A 77 18.95 9.16 -5.50
N VAL A 78 18.55 8.70 -6.69
CA VAL A 78 17.45 7.75 -6.87
C VAL A 78 17.91 6.67 -7.86
N VAL A 79 17.70 5.41 -7.49
CA VAL A 79 17.79 4.27 -8.42
C VAL A 79 16.38 3.90 -8.83
N ILE A 80 16.13 3.84 -10.13
CA ILE A 80 14.86 3.40 -10.68
C ILE A 80 15.04 1.94 -11.07
N ASP A 81 14.46 1.06 -10.27
CA ASP A 81 14.30 -0.34 -10.64
C ASP A 81 12.89 -0.55 -11.23
N GLY A 82 12.80 -1.41 -12.25
CA GLY A 82 11.54 -1.70 -12.92
C GLY A 82 10.78 -2.79 -12.18
N THR A 83 9.58 -2.48 -11.68
CA THR A 83 8.68 -3.49 -11.12
C THR A 83 7.60 -3.85 -12.14
N CYS A 84 7.47 -5.14 -12.48
CA CYS A 84 6.32 -5.65 -13.21
C CYS A 84 5.20 -6.01 -12.24
N PHE A 85 3.97 -5.59 -12.52
CA PHE A 85 2.79 -5.96 -11.74
C PHE A 85 1.91 -6.90 -12.55
N ASP A 86 1.53 -8.03 -11.94
CA ASP A 86 0.50 -8.89 -12.50
C ASP A 86 -0.86 -8.23 -12.33
N VAL A 87 -1.52 -7.96 -13.45
CA VAL A 87 -2.89 -7.45 -13.51
C VAL A 87 -3.82 -8.56 -14.03
N PRO A 88 -5.10 -8.57 -13.64
CA PRO A 88 -6.06 -9.53 -14.21
C PRO A 88 -6.08 -9.45 -15.73
N ASP A 89 -6.12 -10.62 -16.40
CA ASP A 89 -6.30 -10.68 -17.85
C ASP A 89 -7.74 -10.26 -18.21
N SER A 90 -7.87 -9.00 -18.63
CA SER A 90 -9.12 -8.40 -19.08
C SER A 90 -8.84 -7.54 -20.30
N ASP A 91 -9.82 -7.37 -21.18
CA ASP A 91 -9.66 -6.50 -22.36
C ASP A 91 -9.40 -5.04 -21.97
N GLU A 92 -9.94 -4.59 -20.85
CA GLU A 92 -9.66 -3.25 -20.29
C GLU A 92 -8.18 -3.10 -19.92
N ASN A 93 -7.62 -4.05 -19.15
CA ASN A 93 -6.22 -4.03 -18.77
C ASN A 93 -5.31 -4.23 -19.98
N ALA A 94 -5.67 -5.11 -20.91
CA ALA A 94 -4.90 -5.36 -22.13
C ALA A 94 -4.80 -4.09 -23.01
N ARG A 95 -5.84 -3.25 -23.06
CA ARG A 95 -5.79 -1.97 -23.78
C ARG A 95 -4.83 -0.96 -23.17
N VAL A 96 -4.65 -0.99 -21.84
CA VAL A 96 -3.81 -0.03 -21.10
C VAL A 96 -2.37 -0.51 -20.96
N PHE A 97 -2.18 -1.78 -20.58
CA PHE A 97 -0.89 -2.36 -20.22
C PHE A 97 -0.29 -3.24 -21.34
N GLY A 98 -1.07 -3.57 -22.37
CA GLY A 98 -0.72 -4.60 -23.35
C GLY A 98 -0.84 -6.01 -22.78
N ARG A 99 -0.66 -7.02 -23.65
CA ARG A 99 -0.45 -8.41 -23.22
C ARG A 99 1.03 -8.75 -23.35
N ARG A 100 1.60 -9.39 -22.33
CA ARG A 100 2.97 -9.89 -22.41
C ARG A 100 3.02 -10.98 -23.48
N MET A 101 3.81 -10.75 -24.52
CA MET A 101 4.14 -11.79 -25.47
C MET A 101 5.22 -12.66 -24.82
N GLU A 102 4.89 -13.88 -24.40
CA GLU A 102 5.91 -14.86 -24.04
C GLU A 102 6.71 -15.17 -25.30
N ARG A 103 7.96 -14.70 -25.37
CA ARG A 103 8.93 -15.25 -26.31
C ARG A 103 9.33 -16.61 -25.76
N GLY A 104 8.97 -17.65 -26.51
CA GLY A 104 9.30 -19.05 -26.19
C GLY A 104 10.80 -19.33 -26.12
#